data_AF-A0A8T4ZT44-F1
#
_entry.id   AF-A0A8T4ZT44-F1
#
_cell.length_a   1.000
_cell.length_b   1.000
_cell.length_c   1.000
_cell.angle_alpha   90.00
_cell.angle_beta   90.00
_cell.angle_gamma   90.00
#
_symmetry.space_group_name_H-M   'P 1'
#
loop_
_entity.id
_entity.type
_entity.pdbx_description
1 polymer ?
#
loop_
_entity_poly.entity_id
_entity_poly.type
_entity_poly.pdbx_seq_one_letter_code
_entity_poly.pdbx_strand_id
1 'polypeptide(L)'
;MAPLFSSFSQYFAFHVIYFFDRTERKGGSRVKCYCCKEEAVYKCAVCGKAVCGRHARLGVICQPCTKGSGAKHVAVRRGSNNDRCAIRMFVKRFWGEEEQLTFDREFVVAELPAFVAKIKGDVIGFISYAEMGDALVIAALGVLPEYQAAGVGKSLVKRVEAEAVELGKERLLVSTSNDDLPALAFYQQLGFQIFDVKPDAIAKKHGRVLEGIGGLPLRDELRLRKRLSRKTYNRRHRTSG
;
A
#
# COMPACT_ATOMS: atom_id res chain seq x y z
N MET A 1 25.77 45.63 11.62
CA MET A 1 24.63 45.30 10.74
C MET A 1 25.12 44.30 9.72
N ALA A 2 24.77 43.02 9.89
CA ALA A 2 25.10 41.92 8.98
C ALA A 2 23.77 41.26 8.57
N PRO A 3 23.58 40.84 7.30
CA PRO A 3 22.33 40.22 6.89
C PRO A 3 22.27 38.74 7.32
N LEU A 4 21.03 38.35 7.58
CA LEU A 4 20.56 37.07 8.10
C LEU A 4 20.99 35.89 7.22
N PHE A 5 21.66 34.91 7.83
CA PHE A 5 21.78 33.55 7.29
C PHE A 5 20.38 32.93 7.24
N SER A 6 19.92 32.57 6.05
CA SER A 6 18.69 31.83 5.83
C SER A 6 18.80 30.43 6.45
N SER A 7 17.93 30.19 7.42
CA SER A 7 17.70 28.96 8.17
C SER A 7 17.66 27.69 7.31
N PHE A 8 18.56 26.77 7.62
CA PHE A 8 18.47 25.30 7.58
C PHE A 8 17.39 24.66 6.70
N SER A 9 17.87 24.00 5.64
CA SER A 9 17.22 22.84 5.01
C SER A 9 16.96 21.76 6.06
N GLN A 10 15.69 21.46 6.35
CA GLN A 10 15.28 20.25 7.07
C GLN A 10 14.30 19.46 6.22
N TYR A 11 14.84 18.36 5.70
CA TYR A 11 14.19 17.17 5.16
C TYR A 11 12.98 16.75 5.99
N PHE A 12 11.82 16.53 5.37
CA PHE A 12 10.70 15.83 6.02
C PHE A 12 9.88 15.05 5.00
N ALA A 13 10.04 13.73 4.99
CA ALA A 13 9.25 12.79 4.20
C ALA A 13 8.82 11.63 5.12
N PHE A 14 7.52 11.31 5.19
CA PHE A 14 7.07 10.22 6.08
C PHE A 14 5.81 9.47 5.58
N HIS A 15 5.67 8.16 5.86
CA HIS A 15 4.45 7.37 5.74
C HIS A 15 3.67 7.53 7.05
N VAL A 16 2.37 7.72 6.97
CA VAL A 16 1.42 6.65 6.67
C VAL A 16 0.55 7.25 5.55
N ILE A 17 -0.31 6.46 4.92
CA ILE A 17 -1.14 6.73 3.74
C ILE A 17 -1.78 8.14 3.69
N TYR A 18 -1.12 9.24 3.31
CA TYR A 18 -1.82 10.56 3.30
C TYR A 18 -1.39 11.62 2.30
N PHE A 19 -2.45 12.19 1.70
CA PHE A 19 -2.47 13.33 0.79
C PHE A 19 -1.79 14.58 1.40
N PHE A 20 -0.77 15.10 0.71
CA PHE A 20 -0.36 16.49 0.86
C PHE A 20 -1.20 17.43 -0.03
N ASP A 21 -1.13 18.72 0.31
CA ASP A 21 -1.83 19.89 -0.20
C ASP A 21 -2.17 19.88 -1.71
N ARG A 22 -3.39 20.35 -2.05
CA ARG A 22 -4.00 20.26 -3.40
C ARG A 22 -3.56 21.37 -4.35
N THR A 23 -2.45 22.06 -4.11
CA THR A 23 -2.16 23.28 -4.85
C THR A 23 -1.44 23.06 -6.18
N GLU A 24 -0.65 22.00 -6.37
CA GLU A 24 0.03 21.80 -7.66
C GLU A 24 0.23 20.31 -8.05
N ARG A 25 -0.65 19.78 -8.92
CA ARG A 25 -0.42 18.49 -9.64
C ARG A 25 -0.32 18.74 -11.15
N LYS A 26 0.89 18.70 -11.71
CA LYS A 26 1.14 18.54 -13.15
C LYS A 26 1.74 17.15 -13.41
N GLY A 27 0.88 16.19 -13.76
CA GLY A 27 1.27 14.82 -14.14
C GLY A 27 0.06 13.90 -14.19
N GLY A 28 -0.51 13.70 -15.39
CA GLY A 28 -1.89 13.25 -15.56
C GLY A 28 -2.16 11.74 -15.45
N SER A 29 -2.96 11.34 -14.46
CA SER A 29 -3.90 10.20 -14.55
C SER A 29 -5.04 10.50 -15.54
N ARG A 30 -5.43 9.51 -16.38
CA ARG A 30 -6.66 9.59 -17.21
C ARG A 30 -7.96 9.41 -16.41
N VAL A 31 -7.92 8.82 -15.21
CA VAL A 31 -9.13 8.52 -14.43
C VAL A 31 -9.29 9.50 -13.29
N LYS A 32 -10.30 10.36 -13.42
CA LYS A 32 -10.62 11.44 -12.49
C LYS A 32 -11.83 11.10 -11.64
N CYS A 33 -11.85 11.65 -10.42
CA CYS A 33 -12.97 11.57 -9.51
C CYS A 33 -14.20 12.18 -10.19
N TYR A 34 -15.29 11.41 -10.19
CA TYR A 34 -16.55 11.85 -10.78
C TYR A 34 -17.04 13.19 -10.19
N CYS A 35 -16.90 13.36 -8.87
CA CYS A 35 -17.43 14.50 -8.11
C CYS A 35 -16.58 15.78 -8.24
N CYS A 36 -15.25 15.68 -8.18
CA CYS A 36 -14.38 16.87 -8.12
C CYS A 36 -13.23 16.91 -9.11
N LYS A 37 -13.16 15.95 -10.04
CA LYS A 37 -12.13 15.86 -11.10
C LYS A 37 -10.67 15.72 -10.64
N GLU A 38 -10.42 15.65 -9.34
CA GLU A 38 -9.15 15.21 -8.76
C GLU A 38 -8.81 13.75 -9.12
N GLU A 39 -7.61 13.28 -8.84
CA GLU A 39 -7.24 11.89 -9.13
C GLU A 39 -8.09 10.89 -8.32
N ALA A 40 -8.64 9.89 -9.02
CA ALA A 40 -9.41 8.84 -8.39
C ALA A 40 -8.53 7.68 -7.93
N VAL A 41 -8.86 7.17 -6.74
CA VAL A 41 -8.17 6.04 -6.09
C VAL A 41 -9.10 4.86 -5.80
N TYR A 42 -10.43 5.07 -5.86
CA TYR A 42 -11.43 4.02 -5.67
C TYR A 42 -12.43 3.97 -6.82
N LYS A 43 -13.11 2.83 -6.94
CA LYS A 43 -14.27 2.61 -7.80
C LYS A 43 -15.52 2.39 -6.95
N CYS A 44 -16.59 3.13 -7.22
CA CYS A 44 -17.87 2.95 -6.51
C CYS A 44 -18.44 1.55 -6.79
N ALA A 45 -18.72 0.78 -5.73
CA ALA A 45 -19.30 -0.56 -5.85
C ALA A 45 -20.74 -0.57 -6.38
N VAL A 46 -21.46 0.56 -6.25
CA VAL A 46 -22.88 0.67 -6.68
C VAL A 46 -22.98 1.04 -8.16
N CYS A 47 -22.36 2.16 -8.56
CA CYS A 47 -22.50 2.69 -9.93
C CYS A 47 -21.24 2.56 -10.80
N GLY A 48 -20.14 2.03 -10.26
CA GLY A 48 -18.89 1.83 -11.01
C GLY A 48 -18.06 3.09 -11.28
N LYS A 49 -18.53 4.29 -10.91
CA LYS A 49 -17.82 5.56 -11.12
C LYS A 49 -16.58 5.66 -10.23
N ALA A 50 -15.51 6.26 -10.74
CA ALA A 50 -14.27 6.46 -10.01
C ALA A 50 -14.37 7.67 -9.03
N VAL A 51 -13.83 7.54 -7.82
CA VAL A 51 -13.87 8.56 -6.77
C VAL A 51 -12.53 8.71 -6.04
N CYS A 52 -12.24 9.91 -5.54
CA CYS A 52 -11.09 10.16 -4.66
C CYS A 52 -11.43 9.83 -3.19
N GLY A 53 -10.44 9.81 -2.29
CA GLY A 53 -10.64 9.46 -0.87
C GLY A 53 -11.71 10.31 -0.16
N ARG A 54 -11.77 11.62 -0.44
CA ARG A 54 -12.79 12.53 0.13
C ARG A 54 -14.22 12.16 -0.27
N HIS A 55 -14.41 11.74 -1.52
CA HIS A 55 -15.72 11.38 -2.06
C HIS A 55 -16.02 9.88 -1.99
N ALA A 56 -15.08 9.08 -1.49
CA ALA A 56 -15.33 7.69 -1.17
C ALA A 56 -16.27 7.61 0.03
N ARG A 57 -17.15 6.61 0.04
CA ARG A 57 -17.99 6.26 1.19
C ARG A 57 -17.88 4.76 1.39
N LEU A 58 -17.72 4.36 2.65
CA LEU A 58 -17.62 2.97 3.04
C LEU A 58 -19.01 2.49 3.42
N GLY A 59 -19.45 1.38 2.83
CA GLY A 59 -20.79 0.85 3.04
C GLY A 59 -20.76 -0.67 3.17
N VAL A 60 -21.66 -1.20 3.99
CA VAL A 60 -21.92 -2.63 4.08
C VAL A 60 -22.65 -3.06 2.82
N ILE A 61 -22.12 -4.06 2.13
CA ILE A 61 -22.73 -4.66 0.93
C ILE A 61 -23.06 -6.13 1.21
N CYS A 62 -24.11 -6.65 0.56
CA CYS A 62 -24.47 -8.07 0.70
C CYS A 62 -23.44 -8.98 0.02
N GLN A 63 -23.36 -10.24 0.47
CA GLN A 63 -22.43 -11.23 -0.08
C GLN A 63 -22.53 -11.40 -1.61
N PRO A 64 -23.70 -11.40 -2.26
CA PRO A 64 -23.79 -11.39 -3.73
C PRO A 64 -23.07 -10.20 -4.37
N CYS A 65 -23.20 -9.00 -3.79
CA CYS A 65 -22.55 -7.78 -4.29
C CYS A 65 -21.06 -7.70 -3.96
N THR A 66 -20.54 -8.53 -3.03
CA THR A 66 -19.08 -8.67 -2.83
C THR A 66 -18.38 -9.39 -3.97
N LYS A 67 -19.11 -10.12 -4.83
CA LYS A 67 -18.55 -10.78 -6.01
C LYS A 67 -18.26 -9.74 -7.10
N GLY A 68 -17.23 -8.93 -6.87
CA GLY A 68 -16.67 -8.03 -7.88
C GLY A 68 -16.21 -8.81 -9.11
N SER A 69 -16.33 -8.18 -10.28
CA SER A 69 -15.94 -8.65 -11.62
C SER A 69 -14.92 -9.78 -11.59
N GLY A 70 -15.30 -10.95 -12.13
CA GLY A 70 -14.63 -12.24 -11.99
C GLY A 70 -13.10 -12.18 -11.96
N ALA A 71 -12.50 -13.04 -11.13
CA ALA A 71 -11.07 -13.13 -10.93
C ALA A 71 -10.33 -13.02 -12.27
N LYS A 72 -9.65 -11.88 -12.50
CA LYS A 72 -8.80 -11.74 -13.67
C LYS A 72 -7.57 -12.57 -13.39
N HIS A 73 -7.22 -13.50 -14.28
CA HIS A 73 -5.93 -14.15 -14.23
C HIS A 73 -4.86 -13.08 -14.43
N VAL A 74 -4.19 -12.71 -13.35
CA VAL A 74 -3.15 -11.68 -13.35
C VAL A 74 -1.81 -12.36 -13.13
N ALA A 75 -0.87 -12.12 -14.04
CA ALA A 75 0.49 -12.58 -13.89
C ALA A 75 1.21 -11.71 -12.85
N VAL A 76 1.71 -12.33 -11.78
CA VAL A 76 2.55 -11.65 -10.79
C VAL A 76 3.98 -12.19 -10.91
N ARG A 77 4.95 -11.28 -11.06
CA ARG A 77 6.38 -11.59 -11.17
C ARG A 77 7.21 -10.67 -10.28
N ARG A 78 8.45 -11.05 -9.98
CA ARG A 78 9.42 -10.13 -9.37
C ARG A 78 9.57 -8.88 -10.26
N GLY A 79 9.63 -7.72 -9.63
CA GLY A 79 9.93 -6.45 -10.28
C GLY A 79 11.40 -6.41 -10.71
N SER A 80 11.68 -5.70 -11.80
CA SER A 80 13.04 -5.39 -12.24
C SER A 80 13.26 -3.88 -12.27
N ASN A 81 14.48 -3.44 -12.59
CA ASN A 81 14.79 -2.01 -12.71
C ASN A 81 13.89 -1.28 -13.71
N ASN A 82 13.39 -1.98 -14.74
CA ASN A 82 12.47 -1.42 -15.73
C ASN A 82 11.08 -1.10 -15.16
N ASP A 83 10.70 -1.70 -14.04
CA ASP A 83 9.41 -1.45 -13.39
C ASP A 83 9.46 -0.25 -12.43
N ARG A 84 10.67 0.27 -12.08
CA ARG A 84 10.82 1.35 -11.09
C ARG A 84 10.05 2.60 -11.48
N CYS A 85 10.08 2.99 -12.77
CA CYS A 85 9.32 4.15 -13.25
C CYS A 85 7.82 3.97 -13.04
N ALA A 86 7.28 2.78 -13.35
CA ALA A 86 5.87 2.47 -13.11
C ALA A 86 5.53 2.51 -11.62
N ILE A 87 6.39 1.95 -10.76
CA ILE A 87 6.23 2.00 -9.30
C ILE A 87 6.23 3.45 -8.81
N ARG A 88 7.17 4.30 -9.25
CA ARG A 88 7.18 5.74 -8.91
C ARG A 88 5.89 6.44 -9.34
N MET A 89 5.37 6.13 -10.53
CA MET A 89 4.09 6.67 -10.99
C MET A 89 2.93 6.23 -10.10
N PHE A 90 2.89 4.95 -9.70
CA PHE A 90 1.88 4.46 -8.76
C PHE A 90 1.97 5.16 -7.42
N VAL A 91 3.19 5.29 -6.90
CA VAL A 91 3.44 5.85 -5.59
C VAL A 91 3.02 7.33 -5.56
N LYS A 92 3.41 8.11 -6.58
CA LYS A 92 2.92 9.48 -6.76
C LYS A 92 1.41 9.57 -6.88
N ARG A 93 0.78 8.65 -7.63
CA ARG A 93 -0.68 8.65 -7.81
C ARG A 93 -1.42 8.41 -6.50
N PHE A 94 -1.00 7.40 -5.73
CA PHE A 94 -1.71 6.98 -4.54
C PHE A 94 -1.38 7.85 -3.32
N TRP A 95 -0.12 8.28 -3.18
CA TRP A 95 0.37 8.95 -1.96
C TRP A 95 0.99 10.32 -2.20
N GLY A 96 1.32 10.70 -3.44
CA GLY A 96 1.90 12.01 -3.77
C GLY A 96 3.40 12.16 -3.49
N GLU A 97 3.98 11.29 -2.67
CA GLU A 97 5.39 11.29 -2.25
C GLU A 97 6.03 9.93 -2.55
N GLU A 98 7.31 9.89 -2.95
CA GLU A 98 8.02 8.65 -3.28
C GLU A 98 8.54 7.87 -2.06
N GLU A 99 8.67 8.55 -0.92
CA GLU A 99 9.26 8.05 0.32
C GLU A 99 8.19 7.73 1.36
N GLN A 100 8.44 6.67 2.13
CA GLN A 100 7.47 6.08 3.04
C GLN A 100 8.16 5.73 4.38
N LEU A 101 7.94 6.51 5.44
CA LEU A 101 8.17 6.15 6.86
C LEU A 101 7.15 5.14 7.48
N THR A 102 7.45 3.85 7.57
CA THR A 102 6.61 2.89 8.33
C THR A 102 7.47 2.14 9.31
N PHE A 103 6.90 1.72 10.45
CA PHE A 103 7.68 1.07 11.51
C PHE A 103 8.90 1.89 11.94
N ASP A 104 8.74 3.22 11.98
CA ASP A 104 9.79 4.18 12.37
C ASP A 104 11.03 4.16 11.44
N ARG A 105 10.85 3.73 10.18
CA ARG A 105 11.90 3.67 9.16
C ARG A 105 11.42 4.22 7.83
N GLU A 106 12.28 4.97 7.15
CA GLU A 106 12.03 5.55 5.84
C GLU A 106 12.44 4.60 4.71
N PHE A 107 11.61 4.55 3.66
CA PHE A 107 11.83 3.73 2.48
C PHE A 107 11.56 4.52 1.20
N VAL A 108 12.48 4.49 0.24
CA VAL A 108 12.19 4.91 -1.14
C VAL A 108 11.57 3.72 -1.86
N VAL A 109 10.25 3.71 -2.04
CA VAL A 109 9.49 2.50 -2.43
C VAL A 109 9.93 1.89 -3.76
N ALA A 110 10.29 2.74 -4.72
CA ALA A 110 10.72 2.30 -6.03
C ALA A 110 12.11 1.64 -6.04
N GLU A 111 12.89 1.83 -4.97
CA GLU A 111 14.23 1.25 -4.83
C GLU A 111 14.21 -0.07 -4.05
N LEU A 112 13.08 -0.42 -3.45
CA LEU A 112 12.90 -1.68 -2.72
C LEU A 112 12.70 -2.88 -3.65
N PRO A 113 13.05 -4.10 -3.19
CA PRO A 113 12.54 -5.33 -3.76
C PRO A 113 11.02 -5.29 -3.89
N ALA A 114 10.51 -5.69 -5.05
CA ALA A 114 9.09 -5.60 -5.35
C ALA A 114 8.58 -6.79 -6.17
N PHE A 115 7.28 -7.01 -6.13
CA PHE A 115 6.55 -7.79 -7.13
C PHE A 115 5.58 -6.87 -7.88
N VAL A 116 5.40 -7.13 -9.17
CA VAL A 116 4.45 -6.40 -10.02
C VAL A 116 3.39 -7.34 -10.58
N ALA A 117 2.17 -6.83 -10.67
CA ALA A 117 1.02 -7.50 -11.25
C ALA A 117 0.77 -6.93 -12.65
N LYS A 118 0.63 -7.81 -13.65
CA LYS A 118 0.52 -7.40 -15.06
C LYS A 118 -0.69 -7.99 -15.77
N ILE A 119 -1.28 -7.21 -16.67
CA ILE A 119 -2.28 -7.64 -17.65
C ILE A 119 -1.87 -7.11 -19.02
N LYS A 120 -1.83 -7.97 -20.04
CA LYS A 120 -1.47 -7.61 -21.42
C LYS A 120 -0.17 -6.80 -21.56
N GLY A 121 0.80 -7.00 -20.66
CA GLY A 121 2.08 -6.28 -20.67
C GLY A 121 2.12 -5.01 -19.82
N ASP A 122 0.98 -4.50 -19.36
CA ASP A 122 0.90 -3.30 -18.51
C ASP A 122 0.97 -3.66 -17.02
N VAL A 123 1.69 -2.86 -16.23
CA VAL A 123 1.68 -2.97 -14.77
C VAL A 123 0.38 -2.36 -14.24
N ILE A 124 -0.40 -3.15 -13.51
CA ILE A 124 -1.68 -2.73 -12.93
C ILE A 124 -1.66 -2.64 -11.40
N GLY A 125 -0.56 -3.07 -10.79
CA GLY A 125 -0.32 -3.00 -9.35
C GLY A 125 1.05 -3.52 -8.98
N PHE A 126 1.47 -3.23 -7.76
CA PHE A 126 2.79 -3.59 -7.24
C PHE A 126 2.73 -3.79 -5.72
N ILE A 127 3.72 -4.48 -5.18
CA ILE A 127 4.00 -4.56 -3.75
C ILE A 127 5.51 -4.45 -3.54
N SER A 128 5.95 -3.49 -2.73
CA SER A 128 7.35 -3.31 -2.34
C SER A 128 7.53 -3.71 -0.87
N TYR A 129 8.65 -4.36 -0.56
CA TYR A 129 8.94 -4.85 0.79
C TYR A 129 10.41 -4.66 1.16
N ALA A 130 10.68 -4.67 2.46
CA ALA A 130 12.03 -4.59 3.02
C ALA A 130 12.21 -5.61 4.14
N GLU A 131 13.44 -6.05 4.36
CA GLU A 131 13.77 -6.90 5.51
C GLU A 131 13.84 -6.08 6.80
N MET A 132 13.28 -6.63 7.88
CA MET A 132 13.38 -6.05 9.22
C MET A 132 13.51 -7.17 10.26
N GLY A 133 14.75 -7.55 10.55
CA GLY A 133 15.05 -8.64 11.48
C GLY A 133 14.44 -9.98 11.02
N ASP A 134 13.55 -10.51 11.87
CA ASP A 134 12.81 -11.76 11.65
C ASP A 134 11.61 -11.61 10.69
N ALA A 135 11.39 -10.43 10.11
CA ALA A 135 10.21 -10.12 9.30
C ALA A 135 10.53 -9.56 7.91
N LEU A 136 9.56 -9.66 7.00
CA LEU A 136 9.44 -8.72 5.88
C LEU A 136 8.38 -7.67 6.20
N VAL A 137 8.73 -6.40 6.02
CA VAL A 137 7.81 -5.27 6.08
C VAL A 137 7.30 -4.98 4.68
N ILE A 138 6.00 -4.99 4.48
CA ILE A 138 5.35 -4.48 3.28
C ILE A 138 5.38 -2.96 3.38
N ALA A 139 6.27 -2.32 2.62
CA ALA A 139 6.45 -0.88 2.62
C ALA A 139 5.37 -0.16 1.82
N ALA A 140 4.91 -0.75 0.71
CA ALA A 140 3.80 -0.21 -0.07
C ALA A 140 3.10 -1.31 -0.88
N LEU A 141 1.79 -1.20 -1.03
CA LEU A 141 0.96 -2.05 -1.89
C LEU A 141 -0.04 -1.15 -2.61
N GLY A 142 -0.05 -1.19 -3.94
CA GLY A 142 -0.96 -0.38 -4.75
C GLY A 142 -1.54 -1.18 -5.91
N VAL A 143 -2.84 -0.99 -6.18
CA VAL A 143 -3.55 -1.57 -7.33
C VAL A 143 -4.44 -0.51 -7.95
N LEU A 144 -4.38 -0.39 -9.29
CA LEU A 144 -5.23 0.52 -10.05
C LEU A 144 -6.72 0.31 -9.72
N PRO A 145 -7.53 1.39 -9.61
CA PRO A 145 -8.95 1.30 -9.22
C PRO A 145 -9.77 0.33 -10.05
N GLU A 146 -9.47 0.20 -11.35
CA GLU A 146 -10.21 -0.66 -12.29
C GLU A 146 -9.93 -2.16 -12.07
N TYR A 147 -8.91 -2.50 -11.28
CA TYR A 147 -8.44 -3.85 -10.98
C TYR A 147 -8.51 -4.18 -9.48
N GLN A 148 -9.03 -3.27 -8.66
CA GLN A 148 -9.36 -3.54 -7.26
C GLN A 148 -10.52 -4.54 -7.15
N ALA A 149 -10.63 -5.20 -5.99
CA ALA A 149 -11.60 -6.27 -5.72
C ALA A 149 -11.57 -7.48 -6.68
N ALA A 150 -10.57 -7.57 -7.57
CA ALA A 150 -10.39 -8.68 -8.53
C ALA A 150 -9.33 -9.71 -8.06
N GLY A 151 -8.92 -9.67 -6.79
CA GLY A 151 -7.92 -10.59 -6.21
C GLY A 151 -6.45 -10.20 -6.46
N VAL A 152 -6.16 -9.10 -7.16
CA VAL A 152 -4.79 -8.66 -7.49
C VAL A 152 -3.93 -8.43 -6.24
N GLY A 153 -4.44 -7.65 -5.27
CA GLY A 153 -3.73 -7.39 -4.02
C GLY A 153 -3.43 -8.67 -3.23
N LYS A 154 -4.38 -9.61 -3.18
CA LYS A 154 -4.19 -10.92 -2.55
C LYS A 154 -3.08 -11.72 -3.23
N SER A 155 -3.01 -11.71 -4.55
CA SER A 155 -1.95 -12.38 -5.31
C SER A 155 -0.57 -11.75 -5.06
N LEU A 156 -0.50 -10.43 -4.94
CA LEU A 156 0.73 -9.71 -4.60
C LEU A 156 1.22 -10.06 -3.20
N VAL A 157 0.35 -10.00 -2.18
CA VAL A 157 0.71 -10.37 -0.80
C VAL A 157 1.17 -11.82 -0.70
N LYS A 158 0.51 -12.75 -1.40
CA LYS A 158 0.94 -14.15 -1.45
C LYS A 158 2.36 -14.35 -1.99
N ARG A 159 2.82 -13.48 -2.91
CA ARG A 159 4.21 -13.55 -3.40
C ARG A 159 5.21 -13.08 -2.35
N VAL A 160 4.90 -12.02 -1.59
CA VAL A 160 5.73 -11.59 -0.46
C VAL A 160 5.72 -12.60 0.67
N GLU A 161 4.59 -13.28 0.90
CA GLU A 161 4.49 -14.38 1.87
C GLU A 161 5.41 -15.56 1.48
N ALA A 162 5.41 -15.96 0.21
CA ALA A 162 6.32 -16.99 -0.28
C ALA A 162 7.79 -16.54 -0.16
N GLU A 163 8.09 -15.29 -0.51
CA GLU A 163 9.43 -14.71 -0.35
C GLU A 163 9.92 -14.78 1.09
N ALA A 164 9.08 -14.38 2.04
CA ALA A 164 9.42 -14.37 3.46
C ALA A 164 9.74 -15.79 3.95
N VAL A 165 8.99 -16.79 3.49
CA VAL A 165 9.26 -18.21 3.81
C VAL A 165 10.60 -18.67 3.21
N GLU A 166 10.88 -18.33 1.94
CA GLU A 166 12.16 -18.64 1.28
C GLU A 166 13.36 -18.01 1.99
N LEU A 167 13.20 -16.77 2.47
CA LEU A 167 14.20 -16.03 3.26
C LEU A 167 14.25 -16.44 4.74
N GLY A 168 13.47 -17.43 5.17
CA GLY A 168 13.45 -17.93 6.55
C GLY A 168 12.88 -16.95 7.58
N LYS A 169 12.09 -15.97 7.16
CA LYS A 169 11.42 -15.01 8.05
C LYS A 169 10.25 -15.67 8.78
N GLU A 170 9.95 -15.16 9.96
CA GLU A 170 8.90 -15.70 10.85
C GLU A 170 7.55 -15.01 10.67
N ARG A 171 7.55 -13.79 10.14
CA ARG A 171 6.34 -12.97 10.02
C ARG A 171 6.41 -11.95 8.88
N LEU A 172 5.23 -11.51 8.45
CA LEU A 172 5.04 -10.29 7.66
C LEU A 172 4.55 -9.17 8.56
N LEU A 173 4.96 -7.95 8.25
CA LEU A 173 4.54 -6.72 8.90
C LEU A 173 3.98 -5.76 7.85
N VAL A 174 2.95 -5.01 8.23
CA VAL A 174 2.42 -3.92 7.43
C VAL A 174 1.81 -2.90 8.37
N SER A 175 1.92 -1.61 8.05
CA SER A 175 1.10 -0.61 8.71
C SER A 175 0.14 0.04 7.72
N THR A 176 -0.99 0.46 8.24
CA THR A 176 -1.99 1.23 7.52
C THR A 176 -2.43 2.36 8.42
N SER A 177 -3.11 3.33 7.86
CA SER A 177 -3.66 4.40 8.63
C SER A 177 -5.04 4.10 9.20
N ASN A 178 -5.46 4.89 10.20
CA ASN A 178 -6.73 4.68 10.88
C ASN A 178 -7.96 4.99 10.02
N ASP A 179 -7.84 5.80 8.97
CA ASP A 179 -8.93 6.11 8.03
C ASP A 179 -9.04 5.09 6.88
N ASP A 180 -7.96 4.37 6.54
CA ASP A 180 -7.95 3.37 5.45
C ASP A 180 -8.54 2.04 5.93
N LEU A 181 -9.82 2.09 6.29
CA LEU A 181 -10.61 0.93 6.67
C LEU A 181 -10.66 -0.14 5.54
N PRO A 182 -10.69 0.21 4.23
CA PRO A 182 -10.54 -0.78 3.16
C PRO A 182 -9.25 -1.59 3.26
N ALA A 183 -8.10 -0.94 3.44
CA ALA A 183 -6.83 -1.64 3.61
C ALA A 183 -6.81 -2.48 4.89
N LEU A 184 -7.34 -1.93 5.99
CA LEU A 184 -7.44 -2.64 7.26
C LEU A 184 -8.27 -3.92 7.15
N ALA A 185 -9.44 -3.86 6.50
CA ALA A 185 -10.28 -5.02 6.24
C ALA A 185 -9.58 -6.03 5.32
N PHE A 186 -8.92 -5.54 4.26
CA PHE A 186 -8.16 -6.37 3.32
C PHE A 186 -7.05 -7.17 4.02
N TYR A 187 -6.21 -6.53 4.84
CA TYR A 187 -5.13 -7.23 5.53
C TYR A 187 -5.65 -8.24 6.56
N GLN A 188 -6.70 -7.89 7.31
CA GLN A 188 -7.32 -8.82 8.26
C GLN A 188 -7.91 -10.06 7.57
N GLN A 189 -8.55 -9.90 6.41
CA GLN A 189 -9.01 -11.03 5.59
C GLN A 189 -7.87 -11.94 5.09
N LEU A 190 -6.64 -11.43 5.03
CA LEU A 190 -5.45 -12.21 4.68
C LEU A 190 -4.73 -12.84 5.88
N GLY A 191 -5.30 -12.72 7.08
CA GLY A 191 -4.77 -13.28 8.32
C GLY A 191 -3.77 -12.38 9.05
N PHE A 192 -3.70 -11.10 8.71
CA PHE A 192 -2.95 -10.14 9.51
C PHE A 192 -3.77 -9.74 10.75
N GLN A 193 -3.08 -9.57 11.88
CA GLN A 193 -3.65 -9.14 13.14
C GLN A 193 -3.04 -7.79 13.53
N ILE A 194 -3.88 -6.84 13.95
CA ILE A 194 -3.41 -5.61 14.60
C ILE A 194 -2.66 -6.00 15.87
N PHE A 195 -1.44 -5.50 16.04
CA PHE A 195 -0.62 -5.81 17.22
C PHE A 195 -0.07 -4.58 17.93
N ASP A 196 -0.11 -3.41 17.28
CA ASP A 196 0.36 -2.16 17.84
C ASP A 196 -0.37 -0.99 17.15
N VAL A 197 -0.47 0.13 17.85
CA VAL A 197 -1.03 1.39 17.35
C VAL A 197 -0.11 2.50 17.82
N LYS A 198 0.23 3.44 16.92
CA LYS A 198 0.88 4.69 17.30
C LYS A 198 -0.10 5.85 17.15
N PRO A 199 -0.79 6.23 18.24
CA PRO A 199 -1.69 7.36 18.23
C PRO A 199 -0.98 8.63 17.79
N ASP A 200 -1.68 9.41 16.95
CA ASP A 200 -1.24 10.71 16.42
C ASP A 200 0.10 10.70 15.67
N ALA A 201 0.70 9.53 15.38
CA ALA A 201 1.99 9.46 14.70
C ALA A 201 1.98 10.26 13.39
N ILE A 202 0.84 10.27 12.71
CA ILE A 202 0.71 10.90 11.41
C ILE A 202 0.15 12.32 11.53
N ALA A 203 -0.72 12.59 12.50
CA ALA A 203 -1.12 13.96 12.80
C ALA A 203 0.10 14.81 13.20
N LYS A 204 1.00 14.26 14.03
CA LYS A 204 2.28 14.87 14.41
C LYS A 204 3.17 15.14 13.20
N LYS A 205 3.24 14.18 12.26
CA LYS A 205 3.95 14.34 10.99
C LYS A 205 3.48 15.58 10.21
N HIS A 206 2.17 15.75 10.08
CA HIS A 206 1.59 16.86 9.31
C HIS A 206 1.41 18.15 10.13
N GLY A 207 1.73 18.13 11.44
CA GLY A 207 1.44 19.23 12.37
C GLY A 207 -0.05 19.51 12.60
N ARG A 208 -0.95 18.69 12.03
CA ARG A 208 -2.41 18.80 12.14
C ARG A 208 -3.09 17.49 11.75
N VAL A 209 -4.32 17.31 12.22
CA VAL A 209 -5.23 16.24 11.75
C VAL A 209 -5.76 16.64 10.37
N LEU A 210 -5.57 15.79 9.36
CA LEU A 210 -6.16 16.00 8.03
C LEU A 210 -7.49 15.26 7.91
N GLU A 211 -8.26 15.60 6.88
CA GLU A 211 -9.44 14.83 6.48
C GLU A 211 -9.00 13.65 5.58
N GLY A 212 -9.24 12.44 6.05
CA GLY A 212 -8.92 11.18 5.37
C GLY A 212 -10.05 10.63 4.50
N ILE A 213 -9.97 9.33 4.23
CA ILE A 213 -10.92 8.57 3.42
C ILE A 213 -12.29 8.57 4.10
N GLY A 214 -13.34 8.85 3.34
CA GLY A 214 -14.70 8.82 3.87
C GLY A 214 -15.02 9.91 4.89
N GLY A 215 -14.17 10.94 5.01
CA GLY A 215 -14.33 12.00 6.00
C GLY A 215 -13.82 11.62 7.39
N LEU A 216 -13.12 10.49 7.53
CA LEU A 216 -12.51 10.08 8.79
C LEU A 216 -11.27 10.94 9.10
N PRO A 217 -10.96 11.21 10.38
CA PRO A 217 -9.74 11.93 10.73
C PRO A 217 -8.52 11.08 10.40
N LEU A 218 -7.54 11.69 9.73
CA LEU A 218 -6.21 11.16 9.61
C LEU A 218 -5.44 11.43 10.91
N ARG A 219 -4.99 10.40 11.65
CA ARG A 219 -4.11 10.62 12.81
C ARG A 219 -3.17 9.47 13.20
N ASP A 220 -3.62 8.22 13.17
CA ASP A 220 -2.95 7.10 13.85
C ASP A 220 -2.33 6.09 12.87
N GLU A 221 -1.15 5.56 13.20
CA GLU A 221 -0.57 4.41 12.51
C GLU A 221 -1.09 3.12 13.15
N LEU A 222 -1.79 2.28 12.38
CA LEU A 222 -2.20 0.94 12.78
C LEU A 222 -1.18 -0.07 12.26
N ARG A 223 -0.54 -0.83 13.16
CA ARG A 223 0.49 -1.81 12.80
C ARG A 223 -0.07 -3.23 12.90
N LEU A 224 0.09 -3.97 11.82
CA LEU A 224 -0.40 -5.33 11.67
C LEU A 224 0.74 -6.33 11.41
N ARG A 225 0.54 -7.56 11.88
CA ARG A 225 1.46 -8.68 11.66
C ARG A 225 0.72 -9.92 11.19
N LYS A 226 1.38 -10.73 10.37
CA LYS A 226 0.96 -12.10 10.05
C LYS A 226 2.10 -13.06 10.36
N ARG A 227 1.90 -13.99 11.29
CA ARG A 227 2.88 -15.05 11.55
C ARG A 227 2.85 -16.07 10.41
N LEU A 228 4.03 -16.50 9.99
CA LEU A 228 4.20 -17.51 8.95
C LEU A 228 4.30 -18.87 9.61
N SER A 229 3.52 -19.84 9.16
CA SER A 229 3.69 -21.22 9.61
C SER A 229 4.93 -21.79 8.93
N ARG A 230 5.92 -22.23 9.73
CA ARG A 230 6.97 -23.10 9.21
C ARG A 230 6.31 -24.39 8.75
N LYS A 231 6.10 -24.54 7.45
CA LYS A 231 5.91 -25.88 6.91
C LYS A 231 7.20 -26.63 7.19
N THR A 232 7.15 -27.62 8.07
CA THR A 232 8.22 -28.61 8.25
C THR A 232 8.46 -29.26 6.88
N TYR A 233 9.43 -28.73 6.13
CA TYR A 233 9.87 -29.36 4.91
C TYR A 233 10.66 -30.59 5.35
N ASN A 234 9.97 -31.72 5.48
CA ASN A 234 10.58 -33.01 5.75
C ASN A 234 11.63 -33.27 4.65
N ARG A 235 12.91 -33.09 5.00
CA ARG A 235 14.04 -33.63 4.24
C ARG A 235 13.95 -35.16 4.31
N ARG A 236 13.12 -35.77 3.46
CA ARG A 236 13.31 -37.17 3.05
C ARG A 236 13.96 -37.17 1.69
N HIS A 237 15.28 -37.00 1.64
CA HIS A 237 16.15 -37.55 0.60
C HIS A 237 17.62 -37.40 1.02
N ARG A 238 18.08 -38.43 1.71
CA ARG A 238 19.46 -38.92 1.95
C ARG A 238 19.21 -40.17 2.83
N THR A 239 19.38 -41.41 2.39
CA THR A 239 20.44 -42.00 1.56
C THR A 239 19.92 -43.30 0.93
N SER A 240 20.10 -43.47 -0.38
CA SER A 240 20.36 -44.77 -0.99
C SER A 240 21.87 -44.88 -1.09
N GLY A 241 22.43 -45.84 -0.36
CA GLY A 241 23.84 -46.15 -0.24
C GLY A 241 23.97 -47.29 0.75
#